data_AF-A0A7H8V6M5-F1
#
_entry.id   AF-A0A7H8V6M5-F1
#
_cell.length_a   1.000
_cell.length_b   1.000
_cell.length_c   1.000
_cell.angle_alpha   90.00
_cell.angle_beta   90.00
_cell.angle_gamma   90.00
#
_symmetry.space_group_name_H-M   'P 1'
#
loop_
_entity.id
_entity.type
_entity.pdbx_description
1 polymer ?
#
loop_
_entity_poly.entity_id
_entity_poly.type
_entity_poly.pdbx_seq_one_letter_code
_entity_poly.pdbx_strand_id
1 'polypeptide(L)'
;MKSSTISAQNVISELVGIDTSDKQNQQVEFSYTTEIAGMEAGRQACNQMLQAVSDFSAAVLVQANKFPDIAYKIEKRDVDQAQRWSN
;
A
#
# COMPACT_ATOMS: atom_id res chain seq x y z
N MET A 1 -19.37 -3.41 -3.55
CA MET A 1 -18.12 -2.61 -3.62
C MET A 1 -17.05 -3.51 -4.21
N LYS A 2 -16.52 -3.20 -5.41
CA LYS A 2 -15.42 -3.98 -6.00
C LYS A 2 -14.12 -3.32 -5.52
N SER A 3 -13.37 -4.02 -4.68
CA SER A 3 -12.06 -3.54 -4.24
C SER A 3 -11.11 -3.53 -5.44
N SER A 4 -10.47 -2.39 -5.69
CA SER A 4 -9.51 -2.18 -6.78
C SER A 4 -8.13 -2.63 -6.31
N THR A 5 -7.87 -3.94 -6.40
CA THR A 5 -6.63 -4.56 -5.94
C THR A 5 -5.41 -4.22 -6.82
N ILE A 6 -5.65 -3.62 -7.98
CA ILE A 6 -4.62 -3.03 -8.87
C ILE A 6 -3.91 -1.86 -8.18
N SER A 7 -4.63 -1.07 -7.37
CA SER A 7 -4.03 0.05 -6.65
C SER A 7 -3.02 -0.43 -5.60
N ALA A 8 -3.30 -1.53 -4.91
CA ALA A 8 -2.39 -2.04 -3.88
C ALA A 8 -1.13 -2.69 -4.45
N GLN A 9 -1.20 -3.30 -5.64
CA GLN A 9 -0.06 -3.96 -6.27
C GLN A 9 1.06 -2.97 -6.60
N ASN A 10 0.70 -1.85 -7.23
CA ASN A 10 1.63 -0.76 -7.54
C ASN A 10 2.21 -0.13 -6.28
N VAL A 11 1.38 0.07 -5.26
CA VAL A 11 1.83 0.59 -3.97
C VAL A 11 2.86 -0.32 -3.33
N ILE A 12 2.58 -1.63 -3.27
CA ILE A 12 3.50 -2.60 -2.66
C ILE A 12 4.83 -2.55 -3.42
N SER A 13 4.79 -2.56 -4.76
CA SER A 13 5.99 -2.45 -5.59
C SER A 13 6.81 -1.20 -5.26
N GLU A 14 6.18 -0.03 -5.16
CA GLU A 14 6.84 1.22 -4.78
C GLU A 14 7.40 1.19 -3.35
N LEU A 15 6.70 0.56 -2.41
CA LEU A 15 7.11 0.51 -1.00
C LEU A 15 8.26 -0.47 -0.76
N VAL A 16 8.27 -1.63 -1.43
CA VAL A 16 9.28 -2.68 -1.21
C VAL A 16 10.38 -2.70 -2.28
N GLY A 17 10.23 -1.96 -3.38
CA GLY A 17 11.18 -1.94 -4.50
C GLY A 17 11.22 -3.25 -5.30
N ILE A 18 10.17 -4.06 -5.22
CA ILE A 18 10.06 -5.37 -5.87
C ILE A 18 8.96 -5.30 -6.92
N ASP A 19 9.27 -5.67 -8.17
CA ASP A 19 8.27 -5.75 -9.22
C ASP A 19 7.23 -6.85 -8.90
N THR A 20 5.99 -6.42 -8.63
CA THR A 20 4.85 -7.28 -8.32
C THR A 20 3.91 -7.50 -9.52
N SER A 21 4.27 -7.02 -10.72
CA SER A 21 3.45 -7.10 -11.94
C SER A 21 3.05 -8.54 -12.31
N ASP A 22 3.95 -9.50 -12.04
CA ASP A 22 3.73 -10.93 -12.30
C ASP A 22 2.90 -11.62 -11.20
N LYS A 23 2.62 -10.94 -10.09
CA LYS A 23 1.84 -11.49 -8.96
C LYS A 23 0.36 -11.16 -9.12
N GLN A 24 -0.22 -11.49 -10.28
CA GLN A 24 -1.62 -11.19 -10.61
C GLN A 24 -2.64 -11.94 -9.71
N ASN A 25 -2.24 -13.04 -9.07
CA ASN A 25 -3.15 -13.79 -8.23
C ASN A 25 -3.14 -13.26 -6.78
N GLN A 26 -4.16 -12.46 -6.46
CA GLN A 26 -4.33 -11.81 -5.15
C GLN A 26 -5.41 -12.47 -4.29
N GLN A 27 -5.88 -13.66 -4.70
CA GLN A 27 -6.85 -14.45 -3.96
C GLN A 27 -6.31 -15.86 -3.78
N VAL A 28 -6.56 -16.42 -2.59
CA VAL A 28 -6.35 -17.84 -2.38
C VAL A 28 -7.54 -18.56 -3.00
N GLU A 29 -7.30 -19.23 -4.12
CA GLU A 29 -8.27 -20.08 -4.78
C GLU A 29 -7.95 -21.53 -4.41
N PHE A 30 -8.85 -22.17 -3.66
CA PHE A 30 -8.74 -23.58 -3.36
C PHE A 30 -9.63 -24.35 -4.35
N SER A 31 -9.01 -25.12 -5.24
CA SER A 31 -9.69 -25.76 -6.37
C SER A 31 -10.74 -26.83 -6.00
N TYR A 32 -10.86 -27.21 -4.71
CA TYR A 32 -11.72 -28.31 -4.23
C TYR A 32 -12.56 -27.94 -2.99
N THR A 33 -12.78 -26.65 -2.68
CA THR A 33 -13.45 -26.23 -1.42
C THR A 33 -14.93 -25.93 -1.54
N THR A 34 -15.46 -25.88 -2.76
CA THR A 34 -16.90 -25.78 -2.99
C THR A 34 -17.54 -27.02 -2.36
N GLU A 35 -18.27 -26.83 -1.24
CA GLU A 35 -19.04 -27.81 -0.42
C GLU A 35 -18.50 -28.08 1.00
N ILE A 36 -17.28 -27.68 1.35
CA ILE A 36 -16.80 -27.77 2.75
C ILE A 36 -16.94 -26.40 3.41
N ALA A 37 -18.03 -26.21 4.18
CA ALA A 37 -18.37 -24.93 4.79
C ALA A 37 -17.21 -24.28 5.57
N GLY A 38 -16.39 -25.08 6.28
CA GLY A 38 -15.21 -24.58 6.99
C GLY A 38 -14.09 -24.09 6.06
N MET A 39 -13.89 -24.74 4.91
CA MET A 39 -12.87 -24.31 3.94
C MET A 39 -13.30 -23.07 3.16
N GLU A 40 -14.60 -22.91 2.88
CA GLU A 40 -15.13 -21.69 2.27
C GLU A 40 -15.03 -20.49 3.22
N ALA A 41 -15.34 -20.68 4.51
CA ALA A 41 -15.12 -19.65 5.53
C ALA A 41 -13.64 -19.27 5.65
N GLY A 42 -12.74 -20.28 5.65
CA GLY A 42 -11.30 -20.06 5.65
C GLY A 42 -10.81 -19.28 4.42
N ARG A 43 -11.30 -19.63 3.22
CA ARG A 43 -11.02 -18.92 1.96
C ARG A 43 -11.44 -17.46 2.03
N GLN A 44 -12.65 -17.19 2.53
CA GLN A 44 -13.15 -15.83 2.68
C GLN A 44 -12.34 -15.02 3.69
N ALA A 45 -12.02 -15.59 4.86
CA ALA A 45 -11.19 -14.94 5.87
C ALA A 45 -9.78 -14.62 5.35
N CYS A 46 -9.14 -15.56 4.65
CA CYS A 46 -7.83 -15.33 4.03
C CYS A 46 -7.87 -14.21 3.00
N ASN A 47 -8.88 -14.18 2.14
CA ASN A 47 -9.02 -13.14 1.12
C ASN A 47 -9.33 -11.76 1.74
N GLN A 48 -10.14 -11.70 2.81
CA GLN A 48 -10.36 -10.46 3.57
C GLN A 48 -9.07 -9.96 4.23
N MET A 49 -8.27 -10.86 4.79
CA MET A 49 -6.97 -10.50 5.39
C MET A 49 -6.00 -9.97 4.34
N LEU A 50 -5.90 -10.62 3.18
CA LEU A 50 -5.06 -10.14 2.07
C LEU A 50 -5.49 -8.75 1.59
N GLN A 51 -6.80 -8.49 1.55
CA GLN A 51 -7.34 -7.17 1.22
C GLN A 51 -6.95 -6.12 2.27
N ALA A 52 -7.12 -6.43 3.56
CA ALA A 52 -6.79 -5.50 4.63
C ALA A 52 -5.30 -5.13 4.66
N VAL A 53 -4.41 -6.10 4.41
CA VAL A 53 -2.96 -5.86 4.31
C VAL A 53 -2.62 -5.00 3.09
N SER A 54 -3.30 -5.23 1.97
CA SER A 54 -3.17 -4.44 0.75
C SER A 54 -3.56 -2.98 0.98
N ASP A 55 -4.71 -2.74 1.63
CA ASP A 55 -5.20 -1.40 1.94
C ASP A 55 -4.29 -0.69 2.97
N PHE A 56 -3.79 -1.44 3.95
CA PHE A 56 -2.82 -0.92 4.92
C PHE A 56 -1.52 -0.47 4.23
N SER A 57 -0.96 -1.30 3.35
CA SER A 57 0.24 -0.94 2.58
C SER A 57 0.01 0.31 1.72
N ALA A 58 -1.18 0.43 1.10
CA ALA A 58 -1.61 1.63 0.37
C ALA A 58 -1.56 2.90 1.24
N ALA A 59 -2.13 2.83 2.43
CA ALA A 59 -2.12 3.94 3.37
C ALA A 59 -0.69 4.31 3.84
N VAL A 60 0.17 3.31 4.08
CA VAL A 60 1.57 3.54 4.48
C VAL A 60 2.34 4.25 3.38
N LEU A 61 2.19 3.85 2.12
CA LEU A 61 2.87 4.54 1.02
C LEU A 61 2.38 5.99 0.85
N VAL A 62 1.08 6.23 0.95
CA VAL A 62 0.52 7.60 0.92
C VAL A 62 1.15 8.45 2.01
N GLN A 63 1.39 7.89 3.19
CA GLN A 63 2.06 8.59 4.27
C GLN A 63 3.56 8.77 4.01
N ALA A 64 4.24 7.77 3.44
CA ALA A 64 5.65 7.83 3.09
C ALA A 64 5.92 8.92 2.03
N ASN A 65 5.04 9.07 1.05
CA ASN A 65 5.12 10.10 0.01
C ASN A 65 4.96 11.53 0.56
N LYS A 66 4.61 11.73 1.83
CA LYS A 66 4.62 13.05 2.48
C LYS A 66 6.00 13.48 2.98
N PHE A 67 6.95 12.55 3.16
CA PHE A 67 8.28 12.89 3.65
C PHE A 67 9.05 13.84 2.71
N PRO A 68 9.04 13.66 1.38
CA PRO A 68 9.66 14.61 0.44
C PRO A 68 9.04 16.01 0.54
N ASP A 69 7.70 16.10 0.62
CA ASP A 69 7.01 17.39 0.75
C ASP A 69 7.36 18.11 2.06
N ILE A 70 7.49 17.36 3.16
CA ILE A 70 7.91 17.92 4.44
C ILE A 70 9.37 18.40 4.35
N ALA A 71 10.25 17.61 3.75
CA ALA A 71 11.66 17.99 3.55
C ALA A 71 11.78 19.28 2.74
N TYR A 72 11.06 19.39 1.62
CA TYR A 72 11.03 20.60 0.80
C TYR A 72 10.52 21.83 1.57
N LYS A 73 9.47 21.67 2.38
CA LYS A 73 8.94 22.76 3.22
C LYS A 73 9.91 23.20 4.30
N ILE A 74 10.72 22.28 4.84
CA ILE A 74 11.77 22.59 5.80
C ILE A 74 12.89 23.35 5.10
N GLU A 75 13.40 22.84 3.97
CA GLU A 75 14.47 23.48 3.20
C GLU A 75 14.10 24.92 2.80
N LYS A 76 12.90 25.14 2.27
CA LYS A 76 12.43 26.48 1.93
C LYS A 76 12.42 27.41 3.15
N ARG A 77 11.95 26.93 4.30
CA ARG A 77 11.93 27.71 5.54
C ARG A 77 13.34 28.05 6.00
N ASP A 78 14.27 27.10 5.92
CA ASP A 78 15.66 27.29 6.34
C ASP A 78 16.35 28.33 5.46
N VAL A 79 16.12 28.30 4.14
CA VAL A 79 16.63 29.33 3.20
C VAL A 79 16.05 30.71 3.51
N ASP A 80 14.73 30.81 3.69
CA ASP A 80 14.06 32.08 4.00
C ASP A 80 14.55 32.67 5.35
N GLN A 81 14.79 31.82 6.35
CA GLN A 81 15.34 32.25 7.64
C GLN A 81 16.80 32.68 7.53
N ALA A 82 17.63 31.94 6.78
CA ALA A 82 19.02 32.33 6.53
C ALA A 82 19.12 33.70 5.85
N GLN A 83 18.25 33.99 4.86
CA GLN A 83 18.18 35.30 4.22
C GLN A 83 17.78 36.41 5.20
N ARG A 84 16.85 36.15 6.13
CA ARG A 84 16.44 37.12 7.15
C ARG A 84 17.52 37.46 8.16
N TRP A 85 18.40 36.52 8.49
CA TRP A 85 19.53 36.75 9.41
C TRP A 85 20.78 37.31 8.72
N SER A 86 20.81 37.32 7.40
CA SER A 86 21.90 37.91 6.62
C SER A 86 21.74 39.42 6.37
N ASN A 87 20.57 39.99 6.67
CA ASN A 87 20.28 41.44 6.63
C ASN A 87 20.26 42.02 8.04
#